data_AF-A0AAE1N386-F1
#
_entry.id   AF-A0AAE1N386-F1
#
_cell.length_a   1.000
_cell.length_b   1.000
_cell.length_c   1.000
_cell.angle_alpha   90.00
_cell.angle_beta   90.00
_cell.angle_gamma   90.00
#
_symmetry.space_group_name_H-M   'P 1'
#
loop_
_entity.id
_entity.type
_entity.pdbx_description
1 polymer ?
#
loop_
_entity_poly.entity_id
_entity_poly.type
_entity_poly.pdbx_seq_one_letter_code
_entity_poly.pdbx_strand_id
1 'polypeptide(L)'
;MASSLQKIEGDDSVLLRVTHSNIKTFSTDIRFSQQMSVESVKEKLWRKCGTSVNSMHLELYDDSNCKISDLTDNSRPLGFYSPLDGFRLHVIDLDPSSVTSGGWLEDTSLVEKYTISEEAYNKREGTFRKFKERLSSQNPSTAAAKIPDTYMESLCSDIKVGSRCEVEPGEKRGVIKFVGQAEALGPGLWVGVQYDEPLGKHDGMVKGVHYFECPPSHGAMVRTEKVKVGDYPERDPFEDEI
;
A
#
# COMPACT_ATOMS: atom_id res chain seq x y z
N MET A 1 -0.85 17.46 53.02
CA MET A 1 0.31 16.64 52.58
C MET A 1 0.18 16.45 51.08
N ALA A 2 0.60 17.45 50.31
CA ALA A 2 0.53 17.41 48.85
C ALA A 2 1.73 16.62 48.32
N SER A 3 1.44 15.60 47.50
CA SER A 3 2.42 14.77 46.80
C SER A 3 3.31 15.66 45.95
N SER A 4 4.61 15.66 46.27
CA SER A 4 5.65 16.25 45.44
C SER A 4 5.76 15.40 44.16
N LEU A 5 5.08 15.84 43.10
CA LEU A 5 5.36 15.39 41.73
C LEU A 5 6.84 15.69 41.47
N GLN A 6 7.65 14.64 41.50
CA GLN A 6 8.99 14.64 40.96
C GLN A 6 8.86 15.15 39.52
N LYS A 7 9.37 16.36 39.26
CA LYS A 7 9.67 16.81 37.91
C LYS A 7 10.56 15.74 37.29
N ILE A 8 10.01 14.95 36.40
CA ILE A 8 10.78 14.18 35.44
C ILE A 8 11.68 15.21 34.76
N GLU A 9 13.00 15.05 34.86
CA GLU A 9 13.95 15.88 34.15
C GLU A 9 13.53 15.86 32.68
N GLY A 10 13.06 17.01 32.18
CA GLY A 10 12.67 17.14 30.79
C GLY A 10 13.88 16.75 29.95
N ASP A 11 13.74 15.71 29.14
CA ASP A 11 14.72 15.34 28.14
C ASP A 11 14.99 16.61 27.33
N ASP A 12 16.16 17.24 27.51
CA ASP A 12 16.55 18.52 26.89
C ASP A 12 16.90 18.29 25.43
N SER A 13 15.94 17.69 24.73
CA SER A 13 16.02 17.22 23.38
C SER A 13 14.81 17.64 22.58
N VAL A 14 15.03 17.80 21.29
CA VAL A 14 14.06 18.29 20.31
C VAL A 14 13.99 17.31 19.15
N LEU A 15 12.79 17.02 18.69
CA LEU A 15 12.52 16.20 17.53
C LEU A 15 12.44 17.09 16.28
N LEU A 16 13.44 16.98 15.41
CA LEU A 16 13.53 17.78 14.19
C LEU A 16 13.32 16.91 12.96
N ARG A 17 12.53 17.42 12.00
CA ARG A 17 12.37 16.81 10.68
C ARG A 17 13.55 17.18 9.81
N VAL A 18 14.40 16.23 9.50
CA VAL A 18 15.61 16.44 8.70
C VAL A 18 15.31 16.20 7.23
N THR A 19 15.75 17.12 6.38
CA THR A 19 15.59 17.04 4.91
C THR A 19 16.89 17.40 4.21
N HIS A 20 17.06 16.99 2.95
CA HIS A 20 18.31 17.18 2.20
C HIS A 20 18.10 17.98 0.91
N SER A 21 19.07 18.80 0.50
CA SER A 21 19.02 19.59 -0.74
C SER A 21 19.09 18.70 -1.99
N ASN A 22 20.00 17.72 -1.98
CA ASN A 22 20.27 16.86 -3.15
C ASN A 22 19.42 15.58 -3.19
N ILE A 23 18.86 15.14 -2.06
CA ILE A 23 18.11 13.86 -1.96
C ILE A 23 16.68 14.21 -1.58
N LYS A 24 15.80 14.36 -2.58
CA LYS A 24 14.42 14.82 -2.39
C LYS A 24 13.57 13.84 -1.59
N THR A 25 13.88 12.56 -1.70
CA THR A 25 13.20 11.48 -0.95
C THR A 25 13.65 11.41 0.51
N PHE A 26 14.75 12.06 0.89
CA PHE A 26 15.25 12.03 2.25
C PHE A 26 14.45 12.96 3.16
N SER A 27 13.59 12.37 3.98
CA SER A 27 12.87 13.03 5.06
C SER A 27 12.78 12.08 6.26
N THR A 28 13.34 12.46 7.40
CA THR A 28 13.32 11.63 8.61
C THR A 28 13.33 12.48 9.88
N ASP A 29 12.58 12.05 10.88
CA ASP A 29 12.53 12.73 12.18
C ASP A 29 13.65 12.22 13.08
N ILE A 30 14.50 13.13 13.55
CA ILE A 30 15.66 12.81 14.38
C ILE A 30 15.60 13.63 15.65
N ARG A 31 15.80 12.96 16.80
CA ARG A 31 15.92 13.61 18.11
C ARG A 31 17.35 14.11 18.32
N PHE A 32 17.52 15.37 18.68
CA PHE A 32 18.78 16.00 19.02
C PHE A 32 18.72 16.57 20.43
N SER A 33 19.81 16.48 21.20
CA SER A 33 19.88 17.23 22.46
C SER A 33 20.20 18.69 22.15
N GLN A 34 19.53 19.61 22.85
CA GLN A 34 19.75 21.06 22.71
C GLN A 34 21.16 21.48 23.13
N GLN A 35 21.85 20.67 23.93
CA GLN A 35 23.22 20.94 24.38
C GLN A 35 24.28 20.49 23.37
N MET A 36 23.90 19.72 22.34
CA MET A 36 24.84 19.32 21.29
C MET A 36 25.32 20.55 20.51
N SER A 37 26.62 20.62 20.23
CA SER A 37 27.14 21.62 19.30
C SER A 37 26.63 21.38 17.89
N VAL A 38 26.57 22.43 17.08
CA VAL A 38 26.22 22.32 15.64
C VAL A 38 27.14 21.34 14.92
N GLU A 39 28.43 21.29 15.27
CA GLU A 39 29.37 20.29 14.74
C GLU A 39 28.94 18.85 15.04
N SER A 40 28.59 18.53 16.29
CA SER A 40 28.10 17.20 16.66
C SER A 40 26.77 16.85 15.98
N VAL A 41 25.91 17.85 15.73
CA VAL A 41 24.69 17.68 14.94
C VAL A 41 25.06 17.28 13.51
N LYS A 42 26.01 17.97 12.87
CA LYS A 42 26.50 17.65 11.52
C LYS A 42 27.12 16.26 11.45
N GLU A 43 27.91 15.83 12.44
CA GLU A 43 28.47 14.48 12.50
C GLU A 43 27.40 13.39 12.58
N LYS A 44 26.34 13.64 13.36
CA LYS A 44 25.19 12.72 13.47
C LYS A 44 24.44 12.62 12.14
N LEU A 45 24.31 13.74 11.43
CA LEU A 45 23.68 13.81 10.12
C LEU A 45 24.52 13.19 9.01
N TRP A 46 25.84 13.33 9.03
CA TRP A 46 26.77 12.71 8.08
C TRP A 46 26.55 11.20 7.98
N ARG A 47 26.36 10.51 9.12
CA ARG A 47 26.08 9.05 9.15
C ARG A 47 24.74 8.66 8.51
N LYS A 48 23.86 9.62 8.24
CA LYS A 48 22.53 9.41 7.65
C LYS A 48 22.45 9.89 6.20
N CYS A 49 22.94 11.09 5.93
CA CYS A 49 22.81 11.76 4.63
C CYS A 49 24.04 11.58 3.72
N GLY A 50 25.21 11.27 4.30
CA GLY A 50 26.46 11.11 3.53
C GLY A 50 27.12 12.41 3.05
N THR A 51 26.70 13.59 3.56
CA THR A 51 27.33 14.90 3.30
C THR A 51 28.32 15.30 4.39
N SER A 52 29.57 15.62 4.02
CA SER A 52 30.65 15.79 5.00
C SER A 52 30.40 16.99 5.90
N VAL A 53 30.86 16.94 7.16
CA VAL A 53 30.66 18.04 8.13
C VAL A 53 31.14 19.40 7.59
N ASN A 54 32.23 19.40 6.82
CA ASN A 54 32.81 20.62 6.24
C ASN A 54 32.00 21.18 5.08
N SER A 55 31.37 20.30 4.30
CA SER A 55 30.52 20.68 3.16
C SER A 55 29.04 20.76 3.53
N MET A 56 28.69 20.52 4.79
CA MET A 56 27.33 20.54 5.29
C MET A 56 26.98 21.92 5.83
N HIS A 57 26.01 22.57 5.17
CA HIS A 57 25.35 23.76 5.68
C HIS A 57 23.97 23.38 6.22
N LEU A 58 23.59 23.95 7.38
CA LEU A 58 22.35 23.61 8.08
C LEU A 58 21.49 24.86 8.20
N GLU A 59 20.25 24.77 7.74
CA GLU A 59 19.24 25.81 7.89
C GLU A 59 18.07 25.29 8.74
N LEU A 60 17.60 26.09 9.68
CA LEU A 60 16.46 25.78 10.54
C LEU A 60 15.22 26.51 10.03
N TYR A 61 14.13 25.76 9.88
CA TYR A 61 12.82 26.22 9.42
C TYR A 61 11.75 25.89 10.45
N ASP A 62 10.74 26.75 10.56
CA ASP A 62 9.56 26.50 11.39
C ASP A 62 8.58 25.51 10.72
N ASP A 63 7.44 25.29 11.39
CA ASP A 63 6.31 24.49 10.89
C ASP A 63 5.64 25.10 9.64
N SER A 64 5.74 26.42 9.50
CA SER A 64 5.22 27.22 8.39
C SER A 64 6.19 27.27 7.18
N ASN A 65 7.33 26.58 7.26
CA ASN A 65 8.45 26.63 6.30
C ASN A 65 9.09 28.01 6.13
N CYS A 66 8.98 28.90 7.11
CA CYS A 66 9.77 30.12 7.18
C CYS A 66 11.16 29.81 7.75
N LYS A 67 12.20 30.38 7.15
CA LYS A 67 13.58 30.22 7.60
C LYS A 67 13.79 30.99 8.90
N ILE A 68 14.17 30.30 9.96
CA ILE A 68 14.46 30.88 11.28
C ILE A 68 15.92 31.33 11.35
N SER A 69 16.85 30.43 11.03
CA SER A 69 18.28 30.72 11.19
C SER A 69 19.17 29.80 10.37
N ASP A 70 20.34 30.31 10.01
CA ASP A 70 21.46 29.55 9.44
C ASP A 70 22.41 29.14 10.57
N LEU A 71 22.70 27.84 10.69
CA LEU A 71 23.57 27.29 11.73
C LEU A 71 25.05 27.36 11.26
N THR A 72 25.59 28.58 11.20
CA THR A 72 26.95 28.85 10.69
C THR A 72 28.05 28.58 11.71
N ASP A 73 27.75 28.75 13.01
CA ASP A 73 28.72 28.57 14.09
C ASP A 73 28.69 27.13 14.63
N ASN A 74 29.72 26.37 14.30
CA ASN A 74 29.90 24.96 14.69
C ASN A 74 30.03 24.76 16.21
N SER A 75 30.53 25.76 16.94
CA SER A 75 30.80 25.67 18.38
C SER A 75 29.57 25.92 19.24
N ARG A 76 28.54 26.58 18.69
CA ARG A 76 27.32 26.92 19.44
C ARG A 76 26.46 25.69 19.70
N PRO A 77 25.79 25.62 20.86
CA PRO A 77 24.80 24.59 21.13
C PRO A 77 23.58 24.79 20.23
N LEU A 78 22.95 23.69 19.84
CA LEU A 78 21.74 23.70 19.01
C LEU A 78 20.60 24.50 19.65
N GLY A 79 20.48 24.45 20.99
CA GLY A 79 19.51 25.20 21.78
C GLY A 79 19.65 26.73 21.66
N PHE A 80 20.81 27.25 21.24
CA PHE A 80 20.99 28.69 20.98
C PHE A 80 19.99 29.19 19.92
N TYR A 81 19.67 28.35 18.94
CA TYR A 81 18.76 28.67 17.85
C TYR A 81 17.28 28.44 18.20
N SER A 82 16.99 28.09 19.46
CA SER A 82 15.64 27.82 19.99
C SER A 82 14.76 26.91 19.10
N PRO A 83 15.28 25.74 18.65
CA PRO A 83 14.48 24.80 17.87
C PRO A 83 13.33 24.23 18.70
N LEU A 84 12.16 24.06 18.08
CA LEU A 84 11.00 23.40 18.68
C LEU A 84 10.70 22.07 17.98
N ASP A 85 9.94 21.21 18.65
CA ASP A 85 9.50 19.94 18.10
C ASP A 85 8.71 20.14 16.80
N GLY A 86 9.05 19.36 15.78
CA GLY A 86 8.43 19.44 14.46
C GLY A 86 9.06 20.48 13.52
N PHE A 87 10.02 21.30 14.00
CA PHE A 87 10.79 22.18 13.12
C PHE A 87 11.61 21.37 12.13
N ARG A 88 11.86 21.98 10.97
CA ARG A 88 12.58 21.34 9.87
C ARG A 88 14.03 21.79 9.88
N LEU A 89 14.94 20.83 9.96
CA LEU A 89 16.37 21.03 9.77
C LEU A 89 16.74 20.65 8.33
N HIS A 90 17.09 21.63 7.51
CA HIS A 90 17.44 21.43 6.12
C HIS A 90 18.95 21.35 5.94
N VAL A 91 19.40 20.23 5.37
CA VAL A 91 20.80 19.96 5.04
C VAL A 91 21.07 20.40 3.62
N ILE A 92 21.96 21.38 3.45
CA ILE A 92 22.46 21.84 2.16
C ILE A 92 23.86 21.29 1.97
N ASP A 93 24.01 20.46 0.94
CA ASP A 93 25.30 19.93 0.51
C ASP A 93 25.98 20.92 -0.44
N LEU A 94 27.10 21.48 0.01
CA LEU A 94 27.91 22.43 -0.76
C LEU A 94 29.06 21.74 -1.51
N ASP A 95 29.23 20.43 -1.41
CA ASP A 95 30.29 19.70 -2.11
C ASP A 95 29.89 19.46 -3.57
N PRO A 96 30.57 20.10 -4.54
CA PRO A 96 30.28 19.91 -5.97
C PRO A 96 30.68 18.53 -6.49
N SER A 97 31.44 17.75 -5.70
CA SER A 97 31.90 16.41 -6.04
C SER A 97 31.19 15.29 -5.29
N SER A 98 30.19 15.63 -4.46
CA SER A 98 29.44 14.65 -3.69
C SER A 98 28.71 13.65 -4.58
N VAL A 99 28.69 12.36 -4.20
CA VAL A 99 27.89 11.31 -4.87
C VAL A 99 26.38 11.60 -4.85
N THR A 100 25.94 12.51 -3.98
CA THR A 100 24.56 12.99 -3.90
C THR A 100 24.29 14.10 -4.93
N SER A 101 25.32 14.85 -5.36
CA SER A 101 25.19 15.88 -6.39
C SER A 101 24.86 15.26 -7.76
N GLY A 102 23.92 15.86 -8.49
CA GLY A 102 23.58 15.44 -9.86
C GLY A 102 22.54 14.32 -9.98
N GLY A 103 21.85 13.95 -8.90
CA GLY A 103 20.68 13.07 -8.97
C GLY A 103 20.99 11.59 -9.25
N TRP A 104 22.27 11.18 -9.27
CA TRP A 104 22.69 9.79 -9.53
C TRP A 104 21.98 8.74 -8.66
N LEU A 105 21.68 9.08 -7.40
CA LEU A 105 21.00 8.18 -6.46
C LEU A 105 19.47 8.15 -6.61
N GLU A 106 18.87 9.16 -7.25
CA GLU A 106 17.40 9.27 -7.40
C GLU A 106 16.93 9.06 -8.85
N ASP A 107 17.78 9.36 -9.83
CA ASP A 107 17.44 9.35 -11.25
C ASP A 107 17.88 8.05 -11.93
N THR A 108 16.92 7.14 -12.03
CA THR A 108 17.09 5.85 -12.71
C THR A 108 17.33 5.96 -14.23
N SER A 109 17.26 7.16 -14.81
CA SER A 109 17.64 7.40 -16.21
C SER A 109 19.15 7.52 -16.41
N LEU A 110 19.90 7.91 -15.36
CA LEU A 110 21.36 8.03 -15.41
C LEU A 110 22.06 6.67 -15.37
N VAL A 111 21.38 5.63 -14.91
CA VAL A 111 21.90 4.27 -14.85
C VAL A 111 21.56 3.56 -16.16
N GLU A 112 22.59 3.13 -16.89
CA GLU A 112 22.43 2.28 -18.06
C GLU A 112 21.75 0.96 -17.64
N LYS A 113 20.49 0.80 -18.06
CA LYS A 113 19.71 -0.39 -17.73
C LYS A 113 20.24 -1.55 -18.57
N TYR A 114 20.65 -2.62 -17.90
CA TYR A 114 21.04 -3.84 -18.58
C TYR A 114 19.88 -4.40 -19.42
N THR A 115 20.05 -4.39 -20.73
CA THR A 115 19.15 -5.04 -21.69
C THR A 115 19.82 -6.28 -22.25
N ILE A 116 19.13 -7.43 -22.19
CA ILE A 116 19.59 -8.68 -22.79
C ILE A 116 18.68 -9.03 -23.96
N SER A 117 19.28 -9.47 -25.07
CA SER A 117 18.50 -9.94 -26.23
C SER A 117 17.69 -11.19 -25.87
N GLU A 118 16.57 -11.38 -26.56
CA GLU A 118 15.71 -12.54 -26.31
C GLU A 118 16.46 -13.86 -26.51
N GLU A 119 17.31 -13.92 -27.54
CA GLU A 119 18.16 -15.07 -27.84
C GLU A 119 19.15 -15.37 -26.72
N ALA A 120 19.78 -14.34 -26.15
CA ALA A 120 20.72 -14.50 -25.04
C ALA A 120 20.00 -14.87 -23.74
N TYR A 121 18.79 -14.35 -23.50
CA TYR A 121 17.97 -14.71 -22.36
C TYR A 121 17.49 -16.16 -22.44
N ASN A 122 17.05 -16.62 -23.61
CA ASN A 122 16.57 -17.98 -23.83
C ASN A 122 17.69 -19.03 -23.69
N LYS A 123 18.95 -18.66 -23.98
CA LYS A 123 20.12 -19.53 -23.76
C LYS A 123 20.45 -19.74 -22.28
N ARG A 124 20.07 -18.82 -21.38
CA ARG A 124 20.37 -18.94 -19.95
C ARG A 124 19.53 -20.02 -19.28
N GLU A 125 20.15 -20.81 -18.42
CA GLU A 125 19.49 -21.78 -17.54
C GLU A 125 18.99 -21.12 -16.25
N GLY A 126 17.97 -21.70 -15.60
CA GLY A 126 17.44 -21.18 -14.32
C GLY A 126 16.63 -19.88 -14.43
N THR A 127 16.27 -19.45 -15.64
CA THR A 127 15.43 -18.26 -15.84
C THR A 127 13.95 -18.56 -15.57
N PHE A 128 13.19 -17.54 -15.21
CA PHE A 128 11.75 -17.65 -15.00
C PHE A 128 11.00 -18.16 -16.24
N ARG A 129 11.46 -17.81 -17.46
CA ARG A 129 10.87 -18.33 -18.72
C ARG A 129 11.02 -19.85 -18.82
N LYS A 130 12.22 -20.41 -18.59
CA LYS A 130 12.44 -21.87 -18.59
C LYS A 130 11.71 -22.57 -17.44
N PHE A 131 11.63 -21.93 -16.27
CA PHE A 131 10.81 -22.42 -15.17
C PHE A 131 9.33 -22.50 -15.54
N LYS A 132 8.79 -21.45 -16.17
CA LYS A 132 7.40 -21.41 -16.67
C LYS A 132 7.16 -22.45 -17.77
N GLU A 133 8.09 -22.63 -18.70
CA GLU A 133 8.04 -23.67 -19.72
C GLU A 133 7.97 -25.06 -19.09
N ARG A 134 8.86 -25.38 -18.14
CA ARG A 134 8.85 -26.65 -17.40
C ARG A 134 7.54 -26.87 -16.65
N LEU A 135 7.02 -25.84 -15.98
CA LEU A 135 5.71 -25.91 -15.32
C LEU A 135 4.56 -26.16 -16.30
N SER A 136 4.60 -25.51 -17.47
CA SER A 136 3.56 -25.64 -18.50
C SER A 136 3.60 -27.03 -19.14
N SER A 137 4.78 -27.62 -19.32
CA SER A 137 4.95 -28.99 -19.79
C SER A 137 4.54 -30.04 -18.75
N GLN A 138 4.69 -29.76 -17.46
CA GLN A 138 4.34 -30.69 -16.38
C GLN A 138 2.87 -30.62 -15.95
N ASN A 139 2.24 -29.44 -16.04
CA ASN A 139 0.83 -29.22 -15.69
C ASN A 139 0.21 -28.18 -16.64
N PRO A 140 -0.45 -28.59 -17.74
CA PRO A 140 -1.08 -27.70 -18.72
C PRO A 140 -2.13 -26.74 -18.09
N SER A 141 -2.68 -27.11 -16.94
CA SER A 141 -3.67 -26.35 -16.18
C SER A 141 -3.10 -25.09 -15.49
N THR A 142 -1.78 -25.02 -15.26
CA THR A 142 -1.16 -23.91 -14.49
C THR A 142 -0.57 -22.78 -15.35
N ALA A 143 -0.57 -22.92 -16.68
CA ALA A 143 0.10 -22.00 -17.59
C ALA A 143 -0.71 -20.73 -17.97
N ALA A 144 -1.99 -20.65 -17.60
CA ALA A 144 -2.89 -19.57 -18.02
C ALA A 144 -3.68 -18.94 -16.86
N ALA A 145 -3.01 -18.20 -15.97
CA ALA A 145 -3.66 -17.17 -15.17
C ALA A 145 -3.73 -15.80 -15.91
N LYS A 146 -3.99 -15.86 -17.22
CA LYS A 146 -4.75 -14.84 -17.93
C LYS A 146 -5.92 -15.61 -18.52
N ILE A 147 -6.97 -15.76 -17.72
CA ILE A 147 -8.24 -16.30 -18.20
C ILE A 147 -8.71 -15.29 -19.26
N PRO A 148 -8.78 -15.67 -20.56
CA PRO A 148 -9.36 -14.78 -21.55
C PRO A 148 -10.84 -14.60 -21.20
N ASP A 149 -11.38 -13.38 -21.34
CA ASP A 149 -12.77 -13.03 -21.03
C ASP A 149 -13.80 -14.00 -21.65
N THR A 150 -13.42 -14.66 -22.75
CA THR A 150 -14.21 -15.64 -23.49
C THR A 150 -14.58 -16.91 -22.68
N TYR A 151 -13.78 -17.33 -21.68
CA TYR A 151 -14.15 -18.48 -20.83
C TYR A 151 -15.23 -18.13 -19.79
N MET A 152 -15.34 -16.85 -19.43
CA MET A 152 -16.37 -16.38 -18.49
C MET A 152 -17.75 -16.30 -19.15
N GLU A 153 -17.83 -16.09 -20.48
CA GLU A 153 -19.10 -16.14 -21.23
C GLU A 153 -19.69 -17.56 -21.28
N SER A 154 -18.87 -18.61 -21.47
CA SER A 154 -19.39 -19.98 -21.52
C SER A 154 -19.94 -20.44 -20.17
N LEU A 155 -19.35 -20.01 -19.05
CA LEU A 155 -19.85 -20.27 -17.69
C LEU A 155 -21.13 -19.49 -17.33
N CYS A 156 -21.41 -18.38 -18.03
CA CYS A 156 -22.61 -17.56 -17.78
C CYS A 156 -23.82 -17.94 -18.62
N SER A 157 -23.68 -18.85 -19.58
CA SER A 157 -24.80 -19.29 -20.44
C SER A 157 -25.96 -19.85 -19.61
N ASP A 158 -25.65 -20.50 -18.49
CA ASP A 158 -26.61 -21.14 -17.60
C ASP A 158 -27.07 -20.24 -16.44
N ILE A 159 -26.37 -19.13 -16.18
CA ILE A 159 -26.62 -18.23 -15.04
C ILE A 159 -27.37 -16.99 -15.51
N LYS A 160 -28.71 -17.03 -15.41
CA LYS A 160 -29.58 -15.91 -15.78
C LYS A 160 -30.13 -15.20 -14.54
N VAL A 161 -30.28 -13.88 -14.66
CA VAL A 161 -31.00 -13.08 -13.66
C VAL A 161 -32.43 -13.60 -13.55
N GLY A 162 -32.90 -13.84 -12.33
CA GLY A 162 -34.19 -14.43 -12.01
C GLY A 162 -34.16 -15.93 -11.75
N SER A 163 -33.07 -16.63 -12.09
CA SER A 163 -32.96 -18.06 -11.79
C SER A 163 -32.75 -18.32 -10.30
N ARG A 164 -33.29 -19.45 -9.82
CA ARG A 164 -33.04 -19.99 -8.48
C ARG A 164 -31.65 -20.58 -8.41
N CYS A 165 -30.97 -20.34 -7.30
CA CYS A 165 -29.63 -20.86 -7.09
C CYS A 165 -29.37 -21.24 -5.64
N GLU A 166 -28.36 -22.08 -5.47
CA GLU A 166 -27.77 -22.43 -4.19
C GLU A 166 -26.31 -21.99 -4.16
N VAL A 167 -25.87 -21.40 -3.05
CA VAL A 167 -24.53 -20.82 -2.88
C VAL A 167 -23.70 -21.59 -1.86
N GLU A 168 -22.46 -21.93 -2.22
CA GLU A 168 -21.48 -22.57 -1.33
C GLU A 168 -20.49 -21.56 -0.73
N PRO A 169 -20.06 -21.70 0.55
CA PRO A 169 -20.45 -22.74 1.51
C PRO A 169 -21.78 -22.42 2.23
N GLY A 170 -22.51 -23.48 2.60
CA GLY A 170 -23.68 -23.39 3.49
C GLY A 170 -25.04 -23.55 2.83
N GLU A 171 -25.12 -24.13 1.62
CA GLU A 171 -26.37 -24.48 0.92
C GLU A 171 -27.43 -23.36 0.94
N LYS A 172 -26.98 -22.10 0.86
CA LYS A 172 -27.87 -20.95 0.99
C LYS A 172 -28.62 -20.76 -0.31
N ARG A 173 -29.96 -20.81 -0.25
CA ARG A 173 -30.82 -20.66 -1.41
C ARG A 173 -31.24 -19.21 -1.62
N GLY A 174 -31.40 -18.85 -2.88
CA GLY A 174 -31.82 -17.52 -3.26
C GLY A 174 -32.10 -17.36 -4.75
N VAL A 175 -32.32 -16.11 -5.13
CA VAL A 175 -32.59 -15.69 -6.49
C VAL A 175 -31.42 -14.85 -7.01
N ILE A 176 -30.96 -15.14 -8.22
CA ILE A 176 -29.93 -14.33 -8.87
C ILE A 176 -30.55 -12.99 -9.31
N LYS A 177 -29.98 -11.89 -8.83
CA LYS A 177 -30.41 -10.52 -9.17
C LYS A 177 -29.40 -9.77 -10.04
N PHE A 178 -28.14 -10.18 -10.04
CA PHE A 178 -27.09 -9.54 -10.83
C PHE A 178 -26.11 -10.58 -11.36
N VAL A 179 -25.67 -10.41 -12.61
CA VAL A 179 -24.61 -11.21 -13.24
C VAL A 179 -23.76 -10.25 -14.06
N GLY A 180 -22.50 -10.05 -13.69
CA GLY A 180 -21.64 -9.11 -14.40
C GLY A 180 -20.33 -8.81 -13.69
N GLN A 181 -19.51 -7.95 -14.31
CA GLN A 181 -18.27 -7.48 -13.69
C GLN A 181 -18.57 -6.43 -12.62
N ALA A 182 -17.88 -6.54 -11.48
CA ALA A 182 -18.03 -5.61 -10.36
C ALA A 182 -16.68 -4.95 -10.06
N GLU A 183 -16.46 -3.76 -10.65
CA GLU A 183 -15.21 -3.00 -10.51
C GLU A 183 -14.81 -2.78 -9.04
N ALA A 184 -15.79 -2.59 -8.15
CA ALA A 184 -15.55 -2.36 -6.72
C ALA A 184 -15.05 -3.61 -5.96
N LEU A 185 -15.30 -4.81 -6.48
CA LEU A 185 -14.97 -6.08 -5.81
C LEU A 185 -13.72 -6.76 -6.38
N GLY A 186 -13.32 -6.41 -7.60
CA GLY A 186 -12.10 -6.87 -8.26
C GLY A 186 -12.37 -7.57 -9.60
N PRO A 187 -11.29 -7.88 -10.35
CA PRO A 187 -11.40 -8.45 -11.69
C PRO A 187 -12.07 -9.84 -11.66
N GLY A 188 -12.91 -10.10 -12.66
CA GLY A 188 -13.69 -11.32 -12.81
C GLY A 188 -15.20 -11.09 -12.78
N LEU A 189 -15.95 -12.15 -13.03
CA LEU A 189 -17.42 -12.11 -13.10
C LEU A 189 -18.03 -12.43 -11.72
N TRP A 190 -18.99 -11.61 -11.34
CA TRP A 190 -19.67 -11.67 -10.06
C TRP A 190 -21.16 -11.93 -10.25
N VAL A 191 -21.72 -12.70 -9.32
CA VAL A 191 -23.15 -12.99 -9.25
C VAL A 191 -23.67 -12.40 -7.95
N GLY A 192 -24.65 -11.50 -8.09
CA GLY A 192 -25.42 -10.98 -6.97
C GLY A 192 -26.63 -11.87 -6.73
N VAL A 193 -26.70 -12.45 -5.54
CA VAL A 193 -27.79 -13.31 -5.09
C VAL A 193 -28.55 -12.60 -3.98
N GLN A 194 -29.88 -12.61 -4.08
CA GLN A 194 -30.78 -12.30 -2.98
C GLN A 194 -31.15 -13.62 -2.31
N TYR A 195 -30.71 -13.83 -1.08
CA TYR A 195 -31.11 -14.98 -0.28
C TYR A 195 -32.57 -14.87 0.18
N ASP A 196 -33.19 -16.03 0.38
CA ASP A 196 -34.55 -16.10 0.93
C ASP A 196 -34.55 -15.73 2.42
N GLU A 197 -33.49 -16.16 3.12
CA GLU A 197 -33.24 -15.86 4.52
C GLU A 197 -32.25 -14.69 4.69
N PRO A 198 -32.23 -14.00 5.84
CA PRO A 198 -31.32 -12.88 6.13
C PRO A 198 -29.86 -13.34 6.39
N LEU A 199 -29.31 -14.16 5.49
CA LEU A 199 -27.98 -14.75 5.53
C LEU A 199 -26.97 -14.03 4.61
N GLY A 200 -27.38 -12.89 4.06
CA GLY A 200 -26.59 -11.99 3.22
C GLY A 200 -25.69 -11.06 4.01
N LYS A 201 -24.98 -10.20 3.28
CA LYS A 201 -24.00 -9.24 3.82
C LYS A 201 -24.40 -7.78 3.58
N HIS A 202 -25.24 -7.53 2.59
CA HIS A 202 -25.63 -6.19 2.17
C HIS A 202 -27.09 -6.18 1.69
N ASP A 203 -27.62 -5.00 1.43
CA ASP A 203 -28.95 -4.71 0.85
C ASP A 203 -28.92 -4.60 -0.68
N GLY A 204 -27.79 -5.01 -1.28
CA GLY A 204 -27.55 -4.95 -2.73
C GLY A 204 -26.60 -3.82 -3.16
N MET A 205 -26.21 -2.97 -2.19
CA MET A 205 -25.12 -2.01 -2.34
C MET A 205 -23.79 -2.58 -1.82
N VAL A 206 -22.74 -2.48 -2.63
CA VAL A 206 -21.39 -2.91 -2.24
C VAL A 206 -20.40 -1.77 -2.48
N LYS A 207 -19.74 -1.33 -1.40
CA LYS A 207 -18.70 -0.28 -1.41
C LYS A 207 -19.09 1.01 -2.16
N GLY A 208 -20.33 1.48 -2.01
CA GLY A 208 -20.77 2.71 -2.66
C GLY A 208 -21.51 2.53 -3.99
N VAL A 209 -21.54 1.31 -4.54
CA VAL A 209 -22.19 1.01 -5.84
C VAL A 209 -23.41 0.13 -5.61
N HIS A 210 -24.55 0.53 -6.18
CA HIS A 210 -25.79 -0.24 -6.11
C HIS A 210 -25.89 -1.20 -7.30
N TYR A 211 -25.79 -2.52 -7.03
CA TYR A 211 -25.81 -3.55 -8.07
C TYR A 211 -27.21 -4.12 -8.32
N PHE A 212 -27.97 -4.34 -7.25
CA PHE A 212 -29.34 -4.82 -7.27
C PHE A 212 -30.07 -4.37 -6.00
N GLU A 213 -31.40 -4.47 -5.97
CA GLU A 213 -32.22 -4.11 -4.81
C GLU A 213 -32.64 -5.38 -4.05
N CYS A 214 -32.44 -5.41 -2.73
CA CYS A 214 -32.94 -6.47 -1.86
C CYS A 214 -33.14 -6.00 -0.40
N PRO A 215 -33.88 -6.77 0.43
CA PRO A 215 -34.02 -6.46 1.85
C PRO A 215 -32.67 -6.42 2.57
N PRO A 216 -32.56 -5.65 3.67
CA PRO A 216 -31.32 -5.56 4.44
C PRO A 216 -30.89 -6.94 4.93
N SER A 217 -29.61 -7.27 4.73
CA SER A 217 -29.02 -8.58 5.06
C SER A 217 -29.46 -9.75 4.17
N HIS A 218 -30.07 -9.52 3.01
CA HIS A 218 -30.38 -10.60 2.06
C HIS A 218 -29.43 -10.67 0.86
N GLY A 219 -28.72 -9.59 0.54
CA GLY A 219 -27.84 -9.50 -0.61
C GLY A 219 -26.46 -10.10 -0.36
N ALA A 220 -25.95 -10.87 -1.32
CA ALA A 220 -24.57 -11.32 -1.36
C ALA A 220 -23.98 -11.29 -2.77
N MET A 221 -22.73 -10.85 -2.85
CA MET A 221 -21.92 -10.96 -4.06
C MET A 221 -20.96 -12.15 -3.95
N VAL A 222 -21.07 -13.08 -4.89
CA VAL A 222 -20.29 -14.32 -4.94
C VAL A 222 -19.72 -14.57 -6.34
N ARG A 223 -18.72 -15.44 -6.43
CA ARG A 223 -18.15 -15.87 -7.72
C ARG A 223 -19.05 -16.90 -8.36
N THR A 224 -19.11 -16.90 -9.69
CA THR A 224 -19.86 -17.88 -10.50
C THR A 224 -19.56 -19.33 -10.11
N GLU A 225 -18.31 -19.64 -9.79
CA GLU A 225 -17.84 -20.97 -9.35
C GLU A 225 -18.57 -21.51 -8.10
N LYS A 226 -19.14 -20.63 -7.29
CA LYS A 226 -19.81 -20.97 -6.02
C LYS A 226 -21.33 -20.97 -6.13
N VAL A 227 -21.87 -20.72 -7.32
CA VAL A 227 -23.31 -20.62 -7.56
C VAL A 227 -23.74 -21.80 -8.40
N LYS A 228 -24.63 -22.62 -7.85
CA LYS A 228 -25.28 -23.71 -8.56
C LYS A 228 -26.68 -23.26 -8.95
N VAL A 229 -26.93 -23.08 -10.23
CA VAL A 229 -28.27 -22.78 -10.75
C VAL A 229 -29.03 -24.08 -10.93
N GLY A 230 -30.28 -24.12 -10.47
CA GLY A 230 -31.10 -25.32 -10.50
C GLY A 230 -32.49 -25.10 -9.92
N ASP A 231 -33.25 -26.18 -9.79
CA ASP A 231 -34.56 -26.16 -9.16
C ASP A 231 -34.40 -26.22 -7.63
N TYR A 232 -34.17 -25.05 -7.03
CA TYR A 232 -34.00 -24.87 -5.59
C TYR A 232 -35.18 -24.06 -5.04
N PRO A 233 -36.34 -24.69 -4.77
CA PRO A 233 -37.46 -23.99 -4.14
C PRO A 233 -37.06 -23.46 -2.75
N GLU A 234 -37.78 -22.43 -2.29
CA GLU A 234 -37.64 -21.91 -0.93
C GLU A 234 -37.87 -23.07 0.05
N ARG A 235 -36.96 -23.24 1.03
CA ARG A 235 -37.17 -24.26 2.06
C ARG A 235 -38.26 -23.75 2.99
N ASP A 236 -39.30 -24.56 3.19
CA ASP A 236 -40.31 -24.26 4.20
C ASP A 236 -39.70 -24.53 5.58
N PRO A 237 -39.56 -23.52 6.45
CA PRO A 237 -39.03 -23.70 7.80
C PRO A 237 -39.88 -24.61 8.70
N PHE A 238 -41.07 -25.04 8.26
CA PHE A 238 -41.99 -25.89 9.02
C PHE A 238 -42.09 -27.35 8.50
N GLU A 239 -41.38 -27.74 7.44
CA GLU A 239 -41.43 -29.11 6.92
C GLU A 239 -40.68 -30.14 7.79
N ASP A 240 -39.70 -29.71 8.60
CA ASP A 240 -38.85 -30.60 9.42
C ASP A 240 -39.41 -30.90 10.83
N GLU A 241 -40.61 -30.43 11.19
CA GLU A 241 -41.23 -30.61 12.52
C GLU A 241 -42.36 -31.67 12.58
N ILE A 242 -42.42 -32.63 11.64
CA ILE A 242 -43.43 -33.73 11.65
C ILE A 242 -42.82 -35.08 12.03
#